data_AF-A0A2J5P8Q4-F1
#
_entry.id   AF-A0A2J5P8Q4-F1
#
_cell.length_a   1.000
_cell.length_b   1.000
_cell.length_c   1.000
_cell.angle_alpha   90.00
_cell.angle_beta   90.00
_cell.angle_gamma   90.00
#
_symmetry.space_group_name_H-M   'P 1'
#
loop_
_entity.id
_entity.type
_entity.pdbx_description
1 polymer ?
#
loop_
_entity_poly.entity_id
_entity_poly.type
_entity_poly.pdbx_seq_one_letter_code
_entity_poly.pdbx_strand_id
1 'polypeptide(L)' 'MPPKAKRIPHAMTLHGDTRIDNYYWLRDDDRSQAEVLDYLRQENEYGKKVMSSQSSLQDRVLKEIIDRI' A
#
# COMPACT_ATOMS: atom_id res chain seq x y z
N MET A 1 9.61 -6.47 -10.21
CA MET A 1 8.18 -6.81 -10.40
C MET A 1 7.42 -6.30 -9.19
N PRO A 2 6.16 -5.86 -9.35
CA PRO A 2 5.35 -5.46 -8.21
C PRO A 2 5.08 -6.66 -7.30
N PRO A 3 4.95 -6.46 -5.98
CA PRO A 3 4.51 -7.51 -5.07
C PRO A 3 3.08 -7.93 -5.42
N LYS A 4 2.73 -9.17 -5.06
CA LYS A 4 1.40 -9.74 -5.36
C LYS A 4 0.72 -10.13 -4.06
N ALA A 5 -0.38 -9.45 -3.74
CA ALA A 5 -1.19 -9.81 -2.58
C ALA A 5 -1.74 -11.24 -2.70
N LYS A 6 -1.74 -11.96 -1.58
CA LYS A 6 -2.48 -13.23 -1.47
C LYS A 6 -3.96 -12.97 -1.73
N ARG A 7 -4.62 -13.91 -2.40
CA ARG A 7 -6.08 -13.88 -2.61
C ARG A 7 -6.71 -14.84 -1.61
N ILE A 8 -7.42 -14.29 -0.64
CA ILE A 8 -8.13 -15.04 0.40
C ILE A 8 -9.62 -14.67 0.27
N PRO A 9 -10.47 -15.54 -0.30
CA PRO A 9 -11.88 -15.24 -0.50
C PRO A 9 -12.57 -14.94 0.83
N HIS A 10 -13.11 -13.74 0.96
CA HIS A 10 -13.95 -13.33 2.09
C HIS A 10 -15.33 -12.91 1.56
N ALA A 11 -16.37 -13.64 1.96
CA ALA A 11 -17.74 -13.33 1.55
C ALA A 11 -18.34 -12.26 2.48
N MET A 12 -18.91 -11.22 1.88
CA MET A 12 -19.64 -10.16 2.58
C MET A 12 -21.03 -10.04 2.00
N THR A 13 -22.05 -10.05 2.86
CA THR A 13 -23.44 -9.88 2.46
C THR A 13 -23.98 -8.55 2.97
N LEU A 14 -24.55 -7.74 2.08
CA LEU A 14 -25.20 -6.48 2.43
C LEU A 14 -26.47 -6.30 1.59
N HIS A 15 -27.58 -5.96 2.24
CA HIS A 15 -28.90 -5.80 1.60
C HIS A 15 -29.37 -6.99 0.75
N GLY A 16 -28.97 -8.20 1.13
CA GLY A 16 -29.32 -9.44 0.41
C GLY A 16 -28.34 -9.83 -0.71
N ASP A 17 -27.37 -8.97 -1.04
CA ASP A 17 -26.36 -9.24 -2.05
C ASP A 17 -25.05 -9.70 -1.42
N THR A 18 -24.51 -10.83 -1.91
CA THR A 18 -23.22 -11.38 -1.47
C THR A 18 -22.12 -11.07 -2.48
N ARG A 19 -21.02 -10.49 -1.99
CA ARG A 19 -19.82 -10.21 -2.77
C ARG A 19 -18.62 -10.91 -2.14
N ILE A 20 -17.66 -11.33 -2.97
CA ILE A 20 -16.40 -11.91 -2.50
C ILE A 20 -15.30 -10.86 -2.64
N ASP A 21 -14.73 -10.45 -1.52
CA ASP A 21 -13.52 -9.66 -1.46
C ASP A 21 -12.33 -10.59 -1.21
N ASN A 22 -11.40 -10.67 -2.16
CA ASN A 22 -10.20 -11.52 -2.03
C ASN A 22 -9.10 -10.89 -1.17
N TYR A 23 -9.24 -9.62 -0.79
CA TYR A 23 -8.22 -8.81 -0.16
C TYR A 23 -8.66 -8.21 1.18
N TYR A 24 -9.82 -8.64 1.69
CA TYR A 24 -10.34 -8.20 2.99
C TYR A 24 -9.33 -8.41 4.13
N TRP A 25 -8.47 -9.42 4.02
CA TRP A 25 -7.40 -9.71 4.99
C TRP A 25 -6.36 -8.60 5.15
N LEU A 26 -6.25 -7.66 4.20
CA LEU A 26 -5.39 -6.48 4.35
C LEU A 26 -5.94 -5.45 5.34
N ARG A 27 -7.22 -5.55 5.67
CA ARG A 27 -7.83 -4.73 6.72
C ARG A 27 -7.45 -5.31 8.07
N ASP A 28 -6.67 -4.53 8.80
CA ASP A 28 -6.30 -4.81 10.18
C ASP A 28 -6.53 -3.56 11.03
N ASP A 29 -7.55 -3.63 11.89
CA ASP A 29 -7.99 -2.49 12.69
C ASP A 29 -6.98 -2.19 13.84
N ASP A 30 -6.23 -3.19 14.32
CA ASP A 30 -5.17 -3.01 15.33
C ASP A 30 -3.80 -2.61 14.73
N ARG A 31 -3.64 -2.81 13.42
CA ARG A 31 -2.46 -2.46 12.61
C ARG A 31 -1.18 -3.16 13.07
N SER A 32 -1.28 -4.39 13.57
CA SER A 32 -0.18 -5.18 14.11
C SER A 32 0.03 -6.52 13.40
N GLN A 33 -0.91 -6.94 12.54
CA GLN A 33 -0.83 -8.22 11.83
C GLN A 33 0.41 -8.30 10.95
N ALA A 34 1.28 -9.25 11.26
CA ALA A 34 2.58 -9.41 10.59
C ALA A 34 2.44 -9.64 9.08
N GLU A 35 1.44 -10.38 8.62
CA GLU A 35 1.22 -10.63 7.19
C GLU A 35 0.83 -9.36 6.42
N VAL A 36 0.00 -8.51 7.02
CA VAL A 36 -0.39 -7.21 6.44
C VAL A 36 0.82 -6.29 6.38
N LEU A 37 1.55 -6.17 7.50
CA LEU A 37 2.75 -5.33 7.58
C LEU A 37 3.84 -5.79 6.62
N ASP A 38 4.04 -7.09 6.45
CA ASP A 38 5.01 -7.63 5.50
C ASP A 38 4.65 -7.24 4.06
N TYR A 39 3.38 -7.41 3.66
CA TYR A 39 2.92 -7.00 2.34
C TYR A 39 3.11 -5.49 2.10
N LEU A 40 2.75 -4.66 3.09
CA LEU A 40 2.94 -3.21 3.00
C LEU A 40 4.42 -2.81 2.90
N ARG A 41 5.34 -3.52 3.57
CA ARG A 41 6.77 -3.31 3.41
C ARG A 41 7.25 -3.65 2.00
N GLN A 42 6.76 -4.76 1.43
CA GLN A 42 7.08 -5.13 0.05
C GLN A 42 6.61 -4.06 -0.95
N GLU A 43 5.40 -3.51 -0.76
CA GLU A 43 4.88 -2.40 -1.58
C GLU A 43 5.74 -1.13 -1.43
N ASN A 44 6.13 -0.78 -0.19
CA ASN A 44 7.00 0.37 0.06
C ASN A 44 8.36 0.23 -0.61
N GLU A 45 9.00 -0.95 -0.52
CA GLU A 45 10.29 -1.21 -1.19
C GLU A 45 10.16 -1.16 -2.71
N TYR A 46 9.07 -1.69 -3.27
CA TYR A 46 8.78 -1.55 -4.69
C TYR A 46 8.59 -0.08 -5.09
N GLY A 47 7.83 0.70 -4.32
CA GLY A 47 7.63 2.13 -4.53
C GLY A 47 8.95 2.90 -4.54
N LYS A 48 9.80 2.68 -3.53
CA LYS A 48 11.16 3.27 -3.47
C LYS A 48 11.97 2.92 -4.70
N LYS A 49 11.95 1.65 -5.11
CA LYS A 49 12.71 1.19 -6.29
C LYS A 49 12.24 1.87 -7.57
N VAL A 50 10.93 1.97 -7.79
CA VAL A 50 10.35 2.64 -8.96
C VAL A 50 10.66 4.14 -8.96
N MET A 51 10.62 4.77 -7.79
CA MET A 51 10.87 6.20 -7.61
C MET A 51 12.34 6.59 -7.55
N SER A 52 13.26 5.64 -7.44
CA SER A 52 14.71 5.88 -7.27
C SER A 52 15.32 6.81 -8.33
N SER A 53 14.82 6.78 -9.57
CA SER A 53 15.28 7.66 -10.65
C SER A 53 14.89 9.13 -10.47
N GLN A 54 13.95 9.42 -9.57
CA GLN A 54 13.37 10.74 -9.37
C GLN A 54 13.88 11.46 -8.13
N SER A 55 14.84 10.88 -7.39
CA SER A 55 15.33 11.45 -6.13
C SER A 55 15.82 12.90 -6.28
N SER A 56 16.58 13.21 -7.33
CA SER A 56 17.05 14.58 -7.56
C SER A 56 15.92 15.58 -7.81
N LEU A 57 14.83 15.14 -8.46
CA LEU A 57 13.65 15.97 -8.65
C LEU A 57 12.92 16.18 -7.32
N GLN A 58 12.77 15.12 -6.52
CA GLN A 58 12.14 15.18 -5.19
C GLN A 58 12.90 16.15 -4.27
N ASP A 59 14.23 16.07 -4.23
CA ASP A 59 15.07 16.96 -3.42
C ASP A 59 14.90 18.43 -3.82
N ARG A 60 14.87 18.70 -5.14
CA ARG A 60 14.66 20.06 -5.65
C ARG A 60 13.29 20.61 -5.29
N VAL A 61 12.23 19.83 -5.49
CA VAL A 61 10.86 20.26 -5.18
C VAL A 61 10.69 20.45 -3.67
N LEU A 62 11.25 19.58 -2.84
CA LEU A 62 11.24 19.73 -1.39
C LEU A 62 11.90 21.04 -0.97
N LYS A 63 13.08 21.36 -1.54
CA LYS A 63 13.75 22.63 -1.29
C LYS A 63 12.89 23.83 -1.69
N GLU A 64 12.29 23.79 -2.88
CA GLU A 64 11.42 24.86 -3.38
C GLU A 64 10.19 25.09 -2.48
N ILE A 65 9.64 24.04 -1.85
CA ILE A 65 8.53 24.16 -0.89
C ILE A 65 9.00 24.79 0.40
N ILE A 66 10.12 24.33 0.97
CA ILE A 66 10.68 24.85 2.23
C ILE A 66 11.04 26.34 2.10
N ASP A 67 11.66 26.74 0.99
CA ASP A 67 12.09 28.13 0.76
C ASP A 67 10.88 29.11 0.63
N ARG A 68 9.63 28.60 0.56
CA ARG A 68 8.38 29.39 0.42
C ARG A 68 7.52 29.42 1.69
N ILE A 69 7.98 28.83 2.78
CA ILE A 69 7.33 28.85 4.10
C ILE A 69 8.08 29.84 5.00
#